data_AF-A0A9W8QWI0-F1
#
_entry.id   AF-A0A9W8QWI0-F1
#
_cell.length_a   1.000
_cell.length_b   1.000
_cell.length_c   1.000
_cell.angle_alpha   90.00
_cell.angle_beta   90.00
_cell.angle_gamma   90.00
#
_symmetry.space_group_name_H-M   'P 1'
#
loop_
_entity.id
_entity.type
_entity.pdbx_description
1 polymer ?
#
loop_
_entity_poly.entity_id
_entity_poly.type
_entity_poly.pdbx_seq_one_letter_code
_entity_poly.pdbx_strand_id
1 'polypeptide(L)'
;MAESKCPVAHTVPNVAGQGTQRRDWWPDSLKTNILRQHTNVTNPRGENFDYAAAFKTLDYESLKKDLRELMTDSQEYWPADFGHYGGLFIRMSWHSVGTYRVFDGRGGGRQGQQRFAPLNSWPDNVSLDKARRLLWPIKQKYGNKISWADLIVLTGNVALESMGFKTIGFAGGREDTWEADESTYYLSL
;
A
#
# COMPACT_ATOMS: atom_id res chain seq x y z
N MET A 1 -2.71 -29.42 -8.02
CA MET A 1 -2.54 -27.99 -8.35
C MET A 1 -1.25 -27.86 -9.12
N ALA A 2 -1.26 -27.26 -10.30
CA ALA A 2 -0.03 -27.05 -11.06
C ALA A 2 0.93 -26.18 -10.22
N GLU A 3 2.18 -26.62 -10.11
CA GLU A 3 3.26 -25.85 -9.48
C GLU A 3 3.29 -24.44 -10.09
N SER A 4 3.37 -23.39 -9.25
CA SER A 4 3.46 -21.99 -9.68
C SER A 4 4.81 -21.68 -10.32
N LYS A 5 5.11 -22.34 -11.45
CA LYS A 5 6.31 -22.12 -12.25
C LYS A 5 5.95 -21.25 -13.45
N CYS A 6 6.85 -20.33 -13.80
CA CYS A 6 6.76 -19.63 -15.08
C CYS A 6 6.81 -20.67 -16.21
N PRO A 7 5.87 -20.67 -17.18
CA PRO A 7 5.86 -21.64 -18.26
C PRO A 7 7.04 -21.49 -19.24
N VAL A 8 7.74 -20.36 -19.18
CA VAL A 8 8.96 -20.11 -19.94
C VAL A 8 10.18 -20.39 -19.05
N ALA A 9 10.92 -21.44 -19.38
CA ALA A 9 12.21 -21.70 -18.76
C ALA A 9 13.22 -20.68 -19.31
N HIS A 10 13.58 -19.69 -18.49
CA HIS A 10 14.61 -18.72 -18.85
C HIS A 10 15.98 -19.41 -18.80
N THR A 11 16.53 -19.72 -19.98
CA THR A 11 17.81 -20.46 -20.16
C THR A 11 19.05 -19.58 -20.16
N VAL A 12 18.87 -18.27 -20.01
CA VAL A 12 19.94 -17.27 -19.96
C VAL A 12 20.61 -17.37 -18.57
N PRO A 13 21.94 -17.15 -18.43
CA PRO A 13 22.60 -17.16 -17.12
C PRO A 13 21.90 -16.19 -16.16
N ASN A 14 22.11 -16.38 -14.85
CA ASN A 14 21.56 -15.69 -13.67
C ASN A 14 21.63 -14.12 -13.69
N VAL A 15 21.21 -13.45 -14.75
CA VAL A 15 21.38 -11.99 -14.98
C VAL A 15 20.39 -11.17 -14.15
N ALA A 16 19.39 -11.81 -13.54
CA ALA A 16 18.44 -11.16 -12.62
C ALA A 16 17.87 -12.15 -11.58
N GLY A 17 18.69 -13.11 -11.11
CA GLY A 17 18.23 -14.15 -10.17
C GLY A 17 17.33 -15.23 -10.80
N GLN A 18 17.39 -15.40 -12.12
CA GLN A 18 16.65 -16.42 -12.87
C GLN A 18 17.37 -17.79 -12.83
N GLY A 19 16.59 -18.88 -12.91
CA GLY A 19 17.10 -20.25 -12.87
C GLY A 19 16.92 -20.90 -11.49
N THR A 20 17.35 -22.16 -11.36
CA THR A 20 17.21 -22.92 -10.12
C THR A 20 18.01 -22.29 -8.99
N GLN A 21 17.35 -21.98 -7.89
CA GLN A 21 17.91 -21.36 -6.70
C GLN A 21 18.19 -22.39 -5.61
N ARG A 22 18.99 -22.01 -4.60
CA ARG A 22 19.23 -22.82 -3.39
C ARG A 22 17.92 -23.32 -2.75
N ARG A 23 16.88 -22.49 -2.78
CA ARG A 23 15.57 -22.78 -2.17
C ARG A 23 14.79 -23.87 -2.90
N ASP A 24 15.07 -24.09 -4.19
CA ASP A 24 14.41 -25.13 -4.97
C ASP A 24 14.95 -26.51 -4.58
N TRP A 25 16.25 -26.59 -4.24
CA TRP A 25 16.90 -27.83 -3.79
C TRP A 25 16.63 -28.14 -2.32
N TRP A 26 16.56 -27.12 -1.46
CA TRP A 26 16.35 -27.26 -0.01
C TRP A 26 15.16 -26.39 0.47
N PRO A 27 13.91 -26.79 0.16
CA PRO A 27 12.72 -25.98 0.46
C PRO A 27 12.49 -25.75 1.95
N ASP A 28 12.85 -26.73 2.78
CA ASP A 28 12.66 -26.70 4.24
C ASP A 28 13.83 -26.06 5.01
N SER A 29 14.82 -25.52 4.29
CA SER A 29 15.94 -24.83 4.94
C SER A 29 15.50 -23.52 5.61
N LEU A 30 16.13 -23.18 6.75
CA LEU A 30 15.83 -21.96 7.49
C LEU A 30 16.04 -20.72 6.62
N LYS A 31 15.00 -19.88 6.53
CA LYS A 31 15.01 -18.65 5.75
C LYS A 31 15.40 -17.45 6.62
N THR A 32 16.44 -16.74 6.23
CA THR A 32 16.95 -15.53 6.93
C THR A 32 16.68 -14.23 6.17
N ASN A 33 15.93 -14.27 5.07
CA ASN A 33 15.53 -13.09 4.29
C ASN A 33 14.74 -12.07 5.11
N ILE A 34 13.88 -12.54 6.01
CA ILE A 34 13.05 -11.67 6.86
C ILE A 34 13.88 -10.72 7.74
N LEU A 35 15.14 -11.06 8.03
CA LEU A 35 16.06 -10.25 8.83
C LEU A 35 16.84 -9.21 8.00
N ARG A 36 16.61 -9.18 6.68
CA ARG A 36 17.29 -8.31 5.72
C ARG A 36 16.30 -7.44 4.95
N GLN A 37 15.07 -7.33 5.44
CA GLN A 37 14.05 -6.49 4.84
C GLN A 37 14.15 -5.05 5.34
N HIS A 38 13.66 -4.12 4.52
CA HIS A 38 13.49 -2.69 4.84
C HIS A 38 14.79 -2.00 5.28
N THR A 39 15.91 -2.36 4.65
CA THR A 39 17.20 -1.72 4.91
C THR A 39 17.28 -0.31 4.32
N ASN A 40 18.17 0.53 4.84
CA ASN A 40 18.37 1.89 4.34
C ASN A 40 18.75 1.93 2.85
N VAL A 41 19.43 0.89 2.34
CA VAL A 41 19.87 0.81 0.95
C VAL A 41 18.70 0.79 -0.03
N THR A 42 17.56 0.22 0.36
CA THR A 42 16.35 0.16 -0.49
C THR A 42 15.44 1.37 -0.32
N ASN A 43 15.75 2.28 0.63
CA ASN A 43 14.98 3.48 0.89
C ASN A 43 15.47 4.68 0.05
N PRO A 44 14.68 5.18 -0.92
CA PRO A 44 15.07 6.31 -1.76
C PRO A 44 15.05 7.67 -1.04
N ARG A 45 14.52 7.75 0.19
CA ARG A 45 14.47 9.02 0.96
C ARG A 45 15.76 9.34 1.69
N GLY A 46 16.71 8.40 1.73
CA GLY A 46 17.97 8.54 2.45
C GLY A 46 17.83 8.36 3.95
N GLU A 47 18.97 8.20 4.64
CA GLU A 47 19.02 7.82 6.05
C GLU A 47 18.54 8.92 7.01
N ASN A 48 18.60 10.18 6.59
CA ASN A 48 18.30 11.34 7.43
C ASN A 48 16.86 11.87 7.29
N PHE A 49 15.99 11.15 6.56
CA PHE A 49 14.62 11.61 6.36
C PHE A 49 13.76 11.30 7.59
N ASP A 50 13.27 12.35 8.26
CA ASP A 50 12.30 12.26 9.35
C ASP A 50 10.89 12.52 8.82
N TYR A 51 10.08 11.46 8.72
CA TYR A 51 8.69 11.56 8.26
C TYR A 51 7.81 12.33 9.24
N ALA A 52 8.01 12.15 10.55
CA ALA A 52 7.20 12.84 11.55
C ALA A 52 7.42 14.36 11.48
N ALA A 53 8.66 14.80 11.27
CA ALA A 53 8.97 16.21 11.01
C ALA A 53 8.35 16.68 9.68
N ALA A 54 8.50 15.91 8.59
CA ALA A 54 7.93 16.26 7.29
C ALA A 54 6.40 16.39 7.35
N PHE A 55 5.71 15.45 7.99
CA PHE A 55 4.26 15.44 8.16
C PHE A 55 3.76 16.63 8.98
N LYS A 56 4.49 17.10 9.99
CA LYS A 56 4.13 18.32 10.74
C LYS A 56 4.15 19.59 9.88
N THR A 57 4.91 19.60 8.78
CA THR A 57 4.95 20.74 7.83
C THR A 57 3.92 20.63 6.70
N LEU A 58 3.08 19.60 6.72
CA LEU A 58 2.01 19.38 5.76
C LEU A 58 0.89 20.39 6.00
N ASP A 59 0.44 21.05 4.92
CA ASP A 59 -0.83 21.76 4.95
C ASP A 59 -1.97 20.74 4.92
N TYR A 60 -2.35 20.29 6.11
CA TYR A 60 -3.31 19.21 6.31
C TYR A 60 -4.73 19.60 5.86
N GLU A 61 -5.13 20.86 6.05
CA GLU A 61 -6.46 21.33 5.63
C GLU A 61 -6.56 21.44 4.11
N SER A 62 -5.51 21.94 3.44
CA SER A 62 -5.46 21.91 1.98
C SER A 62 -5.49 20.47 1.45
N LEU A 63 -4.78 19.53 2.09
CA LEU A 63 -4.83 18.13 1.69
C LEU A 63 -6.25 17.55 1.81
N LYS A 64 -6.94 17.82 2.92
CA LYS A 64 -8.34 17.38 3.09
C LYS A 64 -9.27 18.04 2.08
N LYS A 65 -9.03 19.30 1.72
CA LYS A 65 -9.79 20.00 0.68
C LYS A 65 -9.61 19.34 -0.68
N ASP A 66 -8.36 19.14 -1.11
CA ASP A 66 -8.04 18.44 -2.37
C ASP A 66 -8.65 17.04 -2.43
N LEU A 67 -8.61 16.30 -1.31
CA LEU A 67 -9.24 14.98 -1.22
C LEU A 67 -10.75 15.06 -1.42
N ARG A 68 -11.44 16.07 -0.88
CA ARG A 68 -12.88 16.28 -1.09
C ARG A 68 -13.20 16.67 -2.52
N GLU A 69 -12.38 17.50 -3.16
CA GLU A 69 -12.55 17.86 -4.57
C GLU A 69 -12.40 16.62 -5.46
N LEU A 70 -11.38 15.80 -5.21
CA LEU A 70 -11.16 14.54 -5.94
C LEU A 70 -12.37 13.59 -5.83
N MET A 71 -13.12 13.60 -4.72
CA MET A 71 -14.26 12.70 -4.55
C MET A 71 -15.28 12.82 -5.67
N THR A 72 -15.48 14.03 -6.22
CA THR A 72 -16.47 14.32 -7.25
C THR A 72 -15.84 14.65 -8.61
N ASP A 73 -14.52 14.63 -8.72
CA ASP A 73 -13.78 14.87 -9.96
C ASP A 73 -13.63 13.57 -10.78
N SER A 74 -14.72 13.15 -11.41
CA SER A 74 -14.80 11.89 -12.16
C SER A 74 -13.84 11.87 -13.35
N GLN A 75 -13.01 10.83 -13.41
CA GLN A 75 -12.03 10.60 -14.48
C GLN A 75 -12.58 9.66 -15.55
N GLU A 76 -12.32 9.94 -16.83
CA GLU A 76 -12.82 9.13 -17.95
C GLU A 76 -12.33 7.67 -17.93
N TYR A 77 -11.08 7.44 -17.51
CA TYR A 77 -10.49 6.09 -17.44
C TYR A 77 -11.05 5.22 -16.30
N TRP A 78 -11.73 5.84 -15.34
CA TRP A 78 -12.42 5.14 -14.25
C TRP A 78 -13.55 6.02 -13.70
N PRO A 79 -14.72 6.07 -14.38
CA PRO A 79 -15.81 6.96 -13.98
C PRO A 79 -16.29 6.70 -12.55
N ALA A 80 -16.68 7.78 -11.86
CA ALA A 80 -17.19 7.68 -10.49
C ALA A 80 -18.63 7.16 -10.47
N ASP A 81 -18.86 6.08 -9.73
CA ASP A 81 -20.23 5.62 -9.44
C ASP A 81 -21.01 6.73 -8.73
N PHE A 82 -22.21 7.03 -9.21
CA PHE A 82 -23.06 8.12 -8.70
C PHE A 82 -22.40 9.51 -8.71
N GLY A 83 -21.34 9.70 -9.50
CA GLY A 83 -20.56 10.94 -9.51
C GLY A 83 -19.72 11.17 -8.25
N HIS A 84 -19.51 10.14 -7.41
CA HIS A 84 -18.73 10.27 -6.18
C HIS A 84 -17.91 9.01 -5.86
N TYR A 85 -16.57 9.11 -5.77
CA TYR A 85 -15.66 7.99 -5.44
C TYR A 85 -15.68 7.53 -3.97
N GLY A 86 -16.68 7.95 -3.20
CA GLY A 86 -16.67 7.86 -1.73
C GLY A 86 -16.66 6.40 -1.26
N GLY A 87 -17.57 5.59 -1.81
CA GLY A 87 -17.62 4.16 -1.53
C GLY A 87 -16.32 3.44 -1.91
N LEU A 88 -15.73 3.78 -3.06
CA LEU A 88 -14.47 3.19 -3.52
C LEU A 88 -13.32 3.48 -2.56
N PHE A 89 -13.19 4.73 -2.09
CA PHE A 89 -12.12 5.11 -1.17
C PHE A 89 -12.32 4.60 0.25
N ILE A 90 -13.56 4.50 0.73
CA ILE A 90 -13.86 3.82 2.00
C ILE A 90 -13.43 2.36 1.91
N ARG A 91 -13.80 1.65 0.84
CA ARG A 91 -13.38 0.27 0.61
C ARG A 91 -11.85 0.15 0.55
N MET A 92 -11.17 1.04 -0.17
CA MET A 92 -9.72 1.05 -0.25
C MET A 92 -9.06 1.17 1.13
N SER A 93 -9.51 2.12 1.94
CA SER A 93 -9.02 2.33 3.32
C SER A 93 -9.31 1.11 4.19
N TRP A 94 -10.54 0.59 4.16
CA TRP A 94 -10.95 -0.61 4.88
C TRP A 94 -10.07 -1.83 4.53
N HIS A 95 -9.85 -2.11 3.25
CA HIS A 95 -9.00 -3.23 2.82
C HIS A 95 -7.52 -3.01 3.19
N SER A 96 -7.08 -1.76 3.35
CA SER A 96 -5.70 -1.46 3.79
C SER A 96 -5.50 -1.85 5.24
N VAL A 97 -6.44 -1.47 6.11
CA VAL A 97 -6.36 -1.75 7.55
C VAL A 97 -6.91 -3.12 7.95
N GLY A 98 -7.79 -3.72 7.14
CA GLY A 98 -8.50 -4.97 7.42
C GLY A 98 -7.66 -6.24 7.34
N THR A 99 -6.40 -6.15 6.91
CA THR A 99 -5.47 -7.29 6.91
C THR A 99 -4.84 -7.57 8.28
N TYR A 100 -5.10 -6.70 9.27
CA TYR A 100 -4.54 -6.82 10.61
C TYR A 100 -5.01 -8.08 11.33
N ARG A 101 -4.10 -8.74 12.05
CA ARG A 101 -4.38 -9.90 12.90
C ARG A 101 -3.83 -9.68 14.30
N VAL A 102 -4.66 -9.94 15.31
CA VAL A 102 -4.30 -9.71 16.72
C VAL A 102 -3.24 -10.69 17.27
N PHE A 103 -3.17 -11.91 16.72
CA PHE A 103 -2.34 -12.98 17.26
C PHE A 103 -0.83 -12.69 17.14
N ASP A 104 -0.39 -12.17 16.01
CA ASP A 104 1.03 -11.85 15.76
C ASP A 104 1.26 -10.36 15.44
N GLY A 105 0.20 -9.54 15.45
CA GLY A 105 0.26 -8.10 15.22
C GLY A 105 0.61 -7.69 13.79
N ARG A 106 0.62 -8.63 12.84
CA ARG A 106 0.98 -8.35 11.43
C ARG A 106 -0.21 -7.87 10.61
N GLY A 107 0.09 -7.36 9.42
CA GLY A 107 -0.88 -6.76 8.52
C GLY A 107 -1.30 -5.35 8.95
N GLY A 108 -2.43 -4.89 8.43
CA GLY A 108 -2.96 -3.55 8.65
C GLY A 108 -2.31 -2.47 7.78
N GLY A 109 -2.75 -1.23 7.99
CA GLY A 109 -2.38 -0.09 7.13
C GLY A 109 -1.07 0.61 7.47
N ARG A 110 -0.32 0.15 8.48
CA ARG A 110 0.85 0.87 9.03
C ARG A 110 1.99 1.08 8.02
N GLN A 111 2.16 0.16 7.09
CA GLN A 111 3.28 0.16 6.15
C GLN A 111 2.87 0.54 4.71
N GLY A 112 1.57 0.72 4.44
CA GLY A 112 1.08 0.94 3.07
C GLY A 112 1.27 -0.25 2.14
N GLN A 113 1.38 -1.48 2.67
CA GLN A 113 1.66 -2.71 1.92
C GLN A 113 0.62 -3.04 0.83
N GLN A 114 -0.58 -2.44 0.87
CA GLN A 114 -1.60 -2.61 -0.18
C GLN A 114 -1.10 -2.19 -1.58
N ARG A 115 -0.02 -1.41 -1.68
CA ARG A 115 0.62 -1.04 -2.96
C ARG A 115 1.59 -2.09 -3.51
N PHE A 116 2.01 -3.05 -2.69
CA PHE A 116 2.97 -4.10 -3.04
C PHE A 116 2.30 -5.46 -3.14
N ALA A 117 3.01 -6.41 -3.75
CA ALA A 117 2.61 -7.82 -3.72
C ALA A 117 2.67 -8.37 -2.28
N PRO A 118 1.84 -9.36 -1.91
CA PRO A 118 0.77 -9.93 -2.72
C PRO A 118 -0.53 -9.11 -2.69
N LEU A 119 -0.64 -8.15 -1.75
CA LEU A 119 -1.91 -7.46 -1.45
C LEU A 119 -2.44 -6.65 -2.64
N ASN A 120 -1.57 -6.06 -3.45
CA ASN A 120 -1.98 -5.30 -4.64
C ASN A 120 -2.68 -6.16 -5.71
N SER A 121 -2.58 -7.49 -5.64
CA SER A 121 -3.13 -8.45 -6.61
C SER A 121 -4.05 -9.49 -5.96
N TRP A 122 -4.40 -9.33 -4.68
CA TRP A 122 -5.40 -10.20 -4.06
C TRP A 122 -6.76 -10.08 -4.74
N PRO A 123 -7.51 -11.18 -4.90
CA PRO A 123 -8.84 -11.14 -5.51
C PRO A 123 -9.79 -10.16 -4.81
N ASP A 124 -9.68 -10.05 -3.49
CA ASP A 124 -10.52 -9.13 -2.72
C ASP A 124 -10.13 -7.66 -2.90
N ASN A 125 -8.94 -7.37 -3.44
CA ASN A 125 -8.45 -6.02 -3.70
C ASN A 125 -8.63 -5.58 -5.17
N VAL A 126 -9.47 -6.28 -5.92
CA VAL A 126 -9.81 -5.92 -7.31
C VAL A 126 -10.26 -4.46 -7.41
N SER A 127 -9.73 -3.76 -8.42
CA SER A 127 -9.97 -2.35 -8.75
C SER A 127 -9.44 -1.34 -7.72
N LEU A 128 -8.83 -1.77 -6.62
CA LEU A 128 -8.17 -0.85 -5.68
C LEU A 128 -6.85 -0.31 -6.24
N ASP A 129 -6.29 -0.93 -7.27
CA ASP A 129 -5.22 -0.36 -8.10
C ASP A 129 -5.65 0.98 -8.72
N LYS A 130 -6.90 1.07 -9.18
CA LYS A 130 -7.48 2.29 -9.75
C LYS A 130 -7.75 3.33 -8.68
N ALA A 131 -8.27 2.92 -7.52
CA ALA A 131 -8.44 3.80 -6.35
C ALA A 131 -7.11 4.46 -5.93
N ARG A 132 -6.02 3.68 -5.84
CA ARG A 132 -4.68 4.22 -5.56
C ARG A 132 -4.18 5.12 -6.68
N ARG A 133 -4.50 4.81 -7.95
CA ARG A 133 -4.11 5.65 -9.10
C ARG A 133 -4.80 7.01 -9.08
N LEU A 134 -6.07 7.08 -8.70
CA LEU A 134 -6.81 8.35 -8.56
C LEU A 134 -6.17 9.29 -7.52
N LEU A 135 -5.53 8.72 -6.48
CA LEU A 135 -4.83 9.50 -5.44
C LEU A 135 -3.43 9.97 -5.85
N TRP A 136 -2.88 9.48 -6.96
CA TRP A 136 -1.52 9.82 -7.38
C TRP A 136 -1.28 11.32 -7.56
N PRO A 137 -2.15 12.12 -8.20
CA PRO A 137 -1.96 13.56 -8.33
C PRO A 137 -1.82 14.27 -6.98
N ILE A 138 -2.59 13.86 -5.97
CA ILE A 138 -2.49 14.37 -4.59
C ILE A 138 -1.15 13.95 -3.99
N LYS A 139 -0.77 12.66 -4.10
CA LYS A 139 0.53 12.18 -3.61
C LYS A 139 1.70 12.94 -4.26
N GLN A 140 1.58 13.27 -5.54
CA GLN A 140 2.56 14.04 -6.30
C GLN A 140 2.64 15.48 -5.81
N LYS A 141 1.49 16.15 -5.57
CA LYS A 141 1.42 17.53 -5.06
C LYS A 141 2.05 17.67 -3.67
N TYR A 142 1.77 16.75 -2.75
CA TYR A 142 2.23 16.84 -1.36
C TYR A 142 3.58 16.14 -1.10
N GLY A 143 4.09 15.38 -2.07
CA GLY A 143 5.41 14.79 -2.03
C GLY A 143 5.67 14.00 -0.74
N ASN A 144 6.84 14.18 -0.14
CA ASN A 144 7.27 13.40 1.03
C ASN A 144 6.58 13.81 2.34
N LYS A 145 5.76 14.88 2.34
CA LYS A 145 5.03 15.34 3.54
C LYS A 145 3.84 14.45 3.90
N ILE A 146 3.39 13.60 2.98
CA ILE A 146 2.36 12.59 3.21
C ILE A 146 2.82 11.25 2.63
N SER A 147 2.78 10.20 3.45
CA SER A 147 3.07 8.82 3.03
C SER A 147 1.88 8.22 2.29
N TRP A 148 2.12 7.17 1.49
CA TRP A 148 1.01 6.37 0.96
C TRP A 148 0.23 5.68 2.08
N ALA A 149 0.94 5.21 3.12
CA ALA A 149 0.32 4.57 4.27
C ALA A 149 -0.71 5.47 4.98
N ASP A 150 -0.39 6.74 5.19
CA ASP A 150 -1.34 7.71 5.77
C ASP A 150 -2.38 8.17 4.75
N LEU A 151 -1.98 8.47 3.51
CA LEU A 151 -2.88 8.98 2.47
C LEU A 151 -4.04 8.01 2.23
N ILE A 152 -3.77 6.71 2.08
CA ILE A 152 -4.81 5.70 1.83
C ILE A 152 -5.87 5.70 2.94
N VAL A 153 -5.43 5.76 4.20
CA VAL A 153 -6.36 5.71 5.34
C VAL A 153 -7.10 7.04 5.52
N LEU A 154 -6.38 8.16 5.37
CA LEU A 154 -6.95 9.51 5.44
C LEU A 154 -8.04 9.71 4.39
N THR A 155 -7.83 9.24 3.15
CA THR A 155 -8.82 9.35 2.08
C THR A 155 -10.15 8.68 2.47
N GLY A 156 -10.10 7.50 3.09
CA GLY A 156 -11.33 6.85 3.59
C GLY A 156 -12.04 7.66 4.68
N ASN A 157 -11.27 8.30 5.57
CA ASN A 157 -11.81 9.16 6.63
C ASN A 157 -12.47 10.43 6.05
N VAL A 158 -11.82 11.06 5.07
CA VAL A 158 -12.34 12.24 4.36
C VAL A 158 -13.58 11.88 3.53
N ALA A 159 -13.62 10.70 2.92
CA ALA A 159 -14.79 10.22 2.18
C ALA A 159 -16.01 10.04 3.09
N LEU A 160 -15.84 9.52 4.31
CA LEU A 160 -16.92 9.45 5.29
C LEU A 160 -17.41 10.85 5.67
N GLU A 161 -16.49 11.78 5.96
CA GLU A 161 -16.82 13.18 6.28
C GLU A 161 -17.55 13.90 5.14
N SER A 162 -17.13 13.70 3.89
CA SER A 162 -17.75 14.35 2.72
C SER A 162 -19.18 13.85 2.47
N MET A 163 -19.49 12.62 2.90
CA MET A 163 -20.82 12.02 2.79
C MET A 163 -21.67 12.19 4.08
N GLY A 164 -21.29 13.13 4.95
CA GLY A 164 -22.10 13.53 6.11
C GLY A 164 -21.87 12.73 7.39
N PHE A 165 -20.88 11.82 7.42
CA PHE A 165 -20.53 11.07 8.63
C PHE A 165 -19.39 11.75 9.39
N LYS A 166 -19.64 12.15 10.65
CA LYS A 166 -18.61 12.75 11.50
C LYS A 166 -17.73 11.68 12.14
N THR A 167 -16.45 11.65 11.75
CA THR A 167 -15.45 10.76 12.35
C THR A 167 -14.92 11.31 13.68
N ILE A 168 -14.29 10.45 14.49
CA ILE A 168 -13.71 10.84 15.79
C ILE A 168 -12.42 11.66 15.65
N GLY A 169 -11.81 11.67 14.47
CA GLY A 169 -10.50 12.25 14.21
C GLY A 169 -9.61 11.31 13.40
N PHE A 170 -8.38 11.75 13.14
CA PHE A 170 -7.38 10.99 12.40
C PHE A 170 -5.99 11.26 12.97
N ALA A 171 -5.17 10.22 13.08
CA ALA A 171 -3.76 10.34 13.46
C ALA A 171 -2.89 9.83 12.31
N GLY A 172 -1.98 10.68 11.82
CA GLY A 172 -0.93 10.31 10.87
C GLY A 172 0.34 9.82 11.57
N GLY A 173 1.40 9.62 10.79
CA GLY A 173 2.71 9.15 11.27
C GLY A 173 3.09 7.75 10.78
N ARG A 174 2.34 7.18 9.82
CA ARG A 174 2.70 5.90 9.20
C ARG A 174 3.75 6.14 8.12
N GLU A 175 4.91 5.53 8.27
CA GLU A 175 5.97 5.62 7.26
C GLU A 175 5.76 4.63 6.11
N ASP A 176 6.19 5.01 4.91
CA ASP A 176 6.15 4.12 3.75
C ASP A 176 7.28 3.08 3.85
N THR A 177 6.98 1.82 3.51
CA THR A 177 7.99 0.79 3.22
C THR A 177 8.34 0.78 1.73
N TRP A 178 9.47 0.20 1.34
CA TRP A 178 9.97 0.26 -0.06
C TRP A 178 10.02 -1.09 -0.77
N GLU A 179 9.56 -2.13 -0.10
CA GLU A 179 9.51 -3.50 -0.59
C GLU A 179 8.34 -4.24 0.08
N ALA A 180 7.92 -5.33 -0.55
CA ALA A 180 6.90 -6.22 0.00
C ALA A 180 7.38 -6.85 1.31
N ASP A 181 6.52 -6.93 2.32
CA ASP A 181 6.83 -7.70 3.53
C ASP A 181 6.61 -9.21 3.30
N GLU A 182 7.71 -9.94 3.20
CA GLU A 182 7.76 -11.40 3.06
C GLU A 182 7.70 -12.14 4.40
N SER A 183 7.67 -11.42 5.54
CA SER A 183 7.62 -12.05 6.86
C SER A 183 6.20 -12.34 7.34
N THR A 184 5.19 -11.91 6.59
CA THR A 184 3.78 -12.20 6.88
C THR A 184 3.35 -13.55 6.30
N TYR A 185 2.89 -14.43 7.18
CA TYR A 185 2.32 -15.71 6.80
C TYR A 185 0.80 -15.56 6.58
N TYR A 186 0.39 -15.54 5.30
CA TYR A 186 -1.00 -15.31 4.90
C TYR A 186 -1.86 -16.58 4.84
N LEU A 187 -1.24 -17.76 4.80
CA LEU A 187 -1.92 -19.05 4.60
C LEU A 187 -2.08 -19.80 5.92
N SER A 188 -3.24 -19.75 6.56
CA SER A 188 -3.70 -20.90 7.35
C SER A 188 -5.13 -21.21 6.94
N LEU A 189 -5.26 -22.04 5.91
CA LEU A 189 -6.44 -22.86 5.64
C LEU A 189 -5.94 -24.27 5.37
#